data_AF-A0A8H8CM13-F1
#
_entry.id   AF-A0A8H8CM13-F1
#
_cell.length_a   1.000
_cell.length_b   1.000
_cell.length_c   1.000
_cell.angle_alpha   90.00
_cell.angle_beta   90.00
_cell.angle_gamma   90.00
#
_symmetry.space_group_name_H-M   'P 1'
#
loop_
_entity.id
_entity.type
_entity.pdbx_description
1 polymer ?
#
loop_
_entity_poly.entity_id
_entity_poly.type
_entity_poly.pdbx_seq_one_letter_code
_entity_poly.pdbx_strand_id
1 'polypeptide(L)'
;MRSFLLIPSLLSVLAALTANASVVPGAPAVRRFASNNTPSQTKKLTAAQEYARELTHRQPTRRSTAQRRQASAQSINVDTSIQVGARNRDTGSTLGGVTITSSGLGIATSADTEVSLGTVRTSKTGSETERRITIDGLPGYSNLGVVQFSSTSGLTLGAGLSNGLRITGIANPGTGSGETPTYGTSYGNTGPALAGETDVWSFDYTTGTISLQWVNPDGSTPATYIITNGVDLAATGDIDAFNAVFGPGWFATTLTFTANA
;
A
#
# COMPACT_ATOMS: atom_id res chain seq x y z
N MET A 1 12.34 45.43 -11.38
CA MET A 1 13.78 45.14 -11.49
C MET A 1 14.38 45.08 -10.10
N ARG A 2 14.63 43.89 -9.56
CA ARG A 2 15.61 43.58 -8.50
C ARG A 2 15.64 42.06 -8.33
N SER A 3 16.73 41.49 -8.82
CA SER A 3 17.11 40.07 -8.83
C SER A 3 17.85 39.74 -7.53
N PHE A 4 17.45 38.66 -6.84
CA PHE A 4 18.21 37.91 -5.82
C PHE A 4 17.38 36.63 -5.56
N LEU A 5 17.85 35.40 -5.38
CA LEU A 5 19.17 34.78 -5.29
C LEU A 5 18.94 33.29 -5.57
N LEU A 6 19.76 32.69 -6.43
CA LEU A 6 19.84 31.26 -6.67
C LEU A 6 20.45 30.56 -5.45
N ILE A 7 19.82 29.47 -4.97
CA ILE A 7 20.48 28.49 -4.10
C ILE A 7 20.46 27.14 -4.84
N PRO A 8 21.61 26.66 -5.35
CA PRO A 8 21.75 25.28 -5.81
C PRO A 8 22.63 24.51 -4.82
N SER A 9 22.04 23.63 -4.01
CA SER A 9 22.84 22.68 -3.24
C SER A 9 21.99 21.56 -2.68
N LEU A 10 21.95 20.40 -3.36
CA LEU A 10 22.27 19.12 -2.73
C LEU A 10 22.43 18.04 -3.81
N LEU A 11 23.66 17.97 -4.35
CA LEU A 11 24.18 16.80 -5.04
C LEU A 11 24.97 15.99 -4.01
N SER A 12 25.04 14.67 -4.22
CA SER A 12 26.01 13.69 -3.67
C SER A 12 25.70 13.00 -2.33
N VAL A 13 25.13 11.79 -2.40
CA VAL A 13 25.70 10.57 -1.77
C VAL A 13 25.36 9.35 -2.66
N LEU A 14 26.22 9.03 -3.62
CA LEU A 14 26.26 7.71 -4.25
C LEU A 14 27.60 7.08 -3.88
N ALA A 15 27.66 6.50 -2.68
CA ALA A 15 28.83 5.75 -2.23
C ALA A 15 28.73 4.31 -2.77
N ALA A 16 29.67 3.99 -3.64
CA ALA A 16 29.85 2.70 -4.27
C ALA A 16 30.12 1.59 -3.24
N LEU A 17 29.24 0.59 -3.15
CA LEU A 17 29.58 -0.72 -2.60
C LEU A 17 30.30 -1.55 -3.69
N THR A 18 31.57 -1.21 -3.95
CA THR A 18 32.47 -2.17 -4.60
C THR A 18 32.90 -3.17 -3.53
N ALA A 19 32.34 -4.37 -3.60
CA ALA A 19 32.74 -5.51 -2.81
C ALA A 19 34.19 -5.89 -3.14
N ASN A 20 35.14 -5.43 -2.32
CA ASN A 20 36.47 -6.01 -2.28
C ASN A 20 36.38 -7.34 -1.53
N ALA A 21 36.16 -8.43 -2.27
CA ALA A 21 36.42 -9.77 -1.77
C ALA A 21 37.94 -9.91 -1.58
N SER A 22 38.42 -9.47 -0.41
CA SER A 22 39.76 -9.77 0.05
C SER A 22 39.88 -11.28 0.19
N VAL A 23 40.76 -11.88 -0.63
CA VAL A 23 41.15 -13.27 -0.48
C VAL A 23 41.85 -13.40 0.86
N VAL A 24 41.17 -13.98 1.85
CA VAL A 24 41.72 -14.21 3.19
C VAL A 24 42.99 -15.07 3.05
N PRO A 25 44.18 -14.52 3.36
CA PRO A 25 45.41 -15.31 3.39
C PRO A 25 45.33 -16.22 4.61
N GLY A 26 45.22 -17.53 4.38
CA GLY A 26 45.10 -18.53 5.46
C GLY A 26 44.02 -19.58 5.28
N ALA A 27 43.25 -19.55 4.18
CA ALA A 27 42.40 -20.68 3.84
C ALA A 27 43.28 -21.95 3.71
N PRO A 28 42.98 -23.04 4.44
CA PRO A 28 43.78 -24.25 4.39
C PRO A 28 43.82 -24.75 2.94
N ALA A 29 45.01 -24.91 2.39
CA ALA A 29 45.19 -25.47 1.06
C ALA A 29 44.51 -26.85 1.03
N VAL A 30 43.42 -26.96 0.26
CA VAL A 30 42.76 -28.24 -0.01
C VAL A 30 43.74 -29.06 -0.83
N ARG A 31 44.61 -29.82 -0.15
CA ARG A 31 45.45 -30.83 -0.78
C ARG A 31 44.51 -31.91 -1.30
N ARG A 32 44.18 -31.82 -2.59
CA ARG A 32 43.64 -32.96 -3.32
C ARG A 32 44.71 -34.04 -3.25
N PHE A 33 44.37 -35.16 -2.61
CA PHE A 33 45.22 -36.35 -2.65
C PHE A 33 45.43 -36.70 -4.13
N ALA A 34 46.65 -36.49 -4.63
CA ALA A 34 47.05 -37.08 -5.89
C ALA A 34 47.06 -38.59 -5.64
N SER A 35 46.04 -39.29 -6.13
CA SER A 35 45.96 -40.74 -6.10
C SER A 35 46.96 -41.31 -7.10
N ASN A 36 48.26 -41.15 -6.82
CA ASN A 36 49.34 -41.65 -7.67
C ASN A 36 49.52 -43.17 -7.61
N ASN A 37 48.64 -43.87 -6.91
CA ASN A 37 48.56 -45.33 -6.89
C ASN A 37 47.08 -45.72 -6.89
N THR A 38 46.41 -45.57 -8.03
CA THR A 38 45.19 -46.36 -8.23
C THR A 38 45.68 -47.78 -8.49
N PRO A 39 45.56 -48.73 -7.56
CA PRO A 39 45.98 -50.08 -7.86
C PRO A 39 45.10 -50.56 -9.02
N SER A 40 45.70 -50.85 -10.18
CA SER A 40 45.01 -51.59 -11.22
C SER A 40 44.85 -53.01 -10.69
N GLN A 41 43.89 -53.23 -9.80
CA GLN A 41 43.57 -54.55 -9.31
C GLN A 41 42.89 -55.32 -10.43
N THR A 42 43.71 -56.06 -11.18
CA THR A 42 43.32 -57.14 -12.10
C THR A 42 42.85 -58.37 -11.31
N LYS A 43 42.12 -58.17 -10.20
CA LYS A 43 41.58 -59.24 -9.39
C LYS A 43 40.17 -59.53 -9.90
N LYS A 44 39.87 -60.79 -10.23
CA LYS A 44 38.50 -61.25 -10.52
C LYS A 44 37.62 -60.87 -9.34
N LEU A 45 36.78 -59.85 -9.53
CA LEU A 45 35.78 -59.46 -8.55
C LEU A 45 34.66 -60.50 -8.56
N THR A 46 34.04 -60.73 -7.41
CA THR A 46 32.79 -61.50 -7.38
C THR A 46 31.65 -60.64 -7.90
N ALA A 47 30.55 -61.25 -8.36
CA ALA A 47 29.39 -60.52 -8.87
C ALA A 47 28.85 -59.47 -7.87
N ALA A 48 28.93 -59.74 -6.56
CA ALA A 48 28.54 -58.78 -5.52
C ALA A 48 29.49 -57.57 -5.43
N GLN A 49 30.79 -57.79 -5.66
CA GLN A 49 31.79 -56.71 -5.67
C GLN A 49 31.69 -55.87 -6.94
N GLU A 50 31.37 -56.48 -8.08
CA GLU A 50 31.07 -55.77 -9.33
C GLU A 50 29.84 -54.86 -9.14
N TYR A 51 28.75 -55.39 -8.59
CA TYR A 51 27.54 -54.62 -8.32
C TYR A 51 27.77 -53.46 -7.33
N ALA A 52 28.50 -53.69 -6.24
CA ALA A 52 28.84 -52.63 -5.28
C ALA A 52 29.71 -51.52 -5.91
N ARG A 53 30.62 -51.90 -6.82
CA ARG A 53 31.44 -50.94 -7.55
C ARG A 53 30.62 -50.12 -8.54
N GLU A 54 29.64 -50.74 -9.18
CA GLU A 54 28.74 -50.07 -10.12
C GLU A 54 27.83 -49.03 -9.42
N LEU A 55 27.40 -49.31 -8.18
CA LEU A 55 26.66 -48.35 -7.35
C LEU A 55 27.48 -47.11 -6.99
N THR A 56 28.78 -47.27 -6.75
CA THR A 56 29.68 -46.15 -6.40
C THR A 56 30.22 -45.39 -7.62
N HIS A 57 30.13 -45.99 -8.81
CA HIS A 57 30.50 -45.36 -10.09
C HIS A 57 29.42 -44.44 -10.67
N ARG A 58 28.24 -44.35 -10.05
CA ARG A 58 27.23 -43.35 -10.44
C ARG A 58 27.82 -41.96 -10.22
N GLN A 59 28.22 -41.33 -11.32
CA GLN A 59 28.68 -39.95 -11.30
C GLN A 59 27.63 -39.11 -10.57
N PRO A 60 28.03 -38.19 -9.67
CA PRO A 60 27.11 -37.24 -9.08
C PRO A 60 26.34 -36.59 -10.21
N THR A 61 25.02 -36.80 -10.27
CA THR A 61 24.19 -36.18 -11.28
C THR A 61 24.38 -34.68 -11.14
N ARG A 62 24.95 -34.03 -12.16
CA ARG A 62 25.20 -32.59 -12.12
C ARG A 62 23.88 -31.90 -11.81
N ARG A 63 23.82 -31.20 -10.68
CA ARG A 63 22.71 -30.30 -10.32
C ARG A 63 22.40 -29.24 -11.40
N SER A 64 23.19 -29.12 -12.46
CA SER A 64 22.92 -28.22 -13.59
C SER A 64 21.69 -28.62 -14.41
N THR A 65 21.23 -29.88 -14.35
CA THR A 65 19.93 -30.30 -14.94
C THR A 65 18.79 -30.34 -13.94
N ALA A 66 19.07 -30.10 -12.65
CA ALA A 66 18.00 -29.87 -11.69
C ALA A 66 17.37 -28.54 -12.07
N GLN A 67 16.22 -28.61 -12.75
CA GLN A 67 15.39 -27.47 -13.09
C GLN A 67 15.25 -26.63 -11.82
N ARG A 68 15.92 -25.47 -11.80
CA ARG A 68 15.89 -24.56 -10.66
C ARG A 68 14.41 -24.36 -10.37
N ARG A 69 13.96 -24.72 -9.16
CA ARG A 69 12.57 -24.47 -8.74
C ARG A 69 12.22 -23.07 -9.20
N GLN A 70 11.28 -22.95 -10.15
CA GLN A 70 10.77 -21.66 -10.59
C GLN A 70 10.39 -20.90 -9.32
N ALA A 71 10.83 -19.65 -9.22
CA ALA A 71 10.41 -18.79 -8.14
C ALA A 71 8.87 -18.80 -8.09
N SER A 72 8.31 -19.16 -6.95
CA SER A 72 6.88 -19.38 -6.82
C SER A 72 6.09 -18.09 -7.01
N ALA A 73 4.96 -18.28 -7.69
CA ALA A 73 3.70 -17.56 -7.63
C ALA A 73 3.71 -16.06 -7.94
N GLN A 74 3.18 -15.73 -9.12
CA GLN A 74 2.39 -14.50 -9.31
C GLN A 74 1.56 -14.24 -8.05
N SER A 75 1.65 -13.02 -7.51
CA SER A 75 0.75 -12.59 -6.45
C SER A 75 -0.68 -12.74 -6.97
N ILE A 76 -1.44 -13.65 -6.35
CA ILE A 76 -2.85 -13.81 -6.65
C ILE A 76 -3.56 -12.62 -6.02
N ASN A 77 -4.27 -11.88 -6.85
CA ASN A 77 -5.22 -10.87 -6.41
C ASN A 77 -6.49 -11.60 -5.96
N VAL A 78 -6.92 -11.34 -4.73
CA VAL A 78 -8.16 -11.86 -4.17
C VAL A 78 -9.07 -10.68 -3.89
N ASP A 79 -10.23 -10.66 -4.55
CA ASP A 79 -11.28 -9.70 -4.22
C ASP A 79 -11.76 -9.99 -2.80
N THR A 80 -11.75 -8.98 -1.94
CA THR A 80 -12.16 -9.09 -0.55
C THR A 80 -13.16 -8.00 -0.22
N SER A 81 -14.25 -8.43 0.41
CA SER A 81 -15.20 -7.55 1.05
C SER A 81 -14.72 -7.30 2.48
N ILE A 82 -14.65 -6.04 2.88
CA ILE A 82 -14.22 -5.61 4.21
C ILE A 82 -15.31 -4.81 4.89
N GLN A 83 -15.41 -4.96 6.20
CA GLN A 83 -16.13 -4.01 7.06
C GLN A 83 -15.16 -2.94 7.53
N VAL A 84 -15.61 -1.68 7.54
CA VAL A 84 -14.79 -0.55 8.01
C VAL A 84 -15.39 0.04 9.28
N GLY A 85 -14.55 0.19 10.28
CA GLY A 85 -14.84 0.93 11.51
C GLY A 85 -13.93 2.15 11.65
N ALA A 86 -14.28 3.03 12.57
CA ALA A 86 -13.51 4.22 12.90
C ALA A 86 -13.10 4.24 14.37
N ARG A 87 -11.92 4.80 14.65
CA ARG A 87 -11.40 5.03 16.00
C ARG A 87 -10.95 6.48 16.13
N ASN A 88 -11.13 7.06 17.31
CA ASN A 88 -10.51 8.34 17.64
C ASN A 88 -8.99 8.14 17.64
N ARG A 89 -8.26 8.96 16.89
CA ARG A 89 -6.80 8.78 16.73
C ARG A 89 -6.04 9.07 18.02
N ASP A 90 -6.50 10.05 18.79
CA ASP A 90 -5.78 10.56 19.97
C ASP A 90 -6.07 9.68 21.20
N THR A 91 -7.31 9.23 21.36
CA THR A 91 -7.72 8.40 22.52
C THR A 91 -7.70 6.90 22.25
N GLY A 92 -7.71 6.48 20.97
CA GLY A 92 -7.82 5.08 20.56
C GLY A 92 -9.22 4.47 20.72
N SER A 93 -10.21 5.23 21.20
CA SER A 93 -11.57 4.72 21.42
C SER A 93 -12.30 4.44 20.11
N THR A 94 -13.04 3.32 20.05
CA THR A 94 -13.91 2.98 18.91
C THR A 94 -15.07 3.98 18.80
N LEU A 95 -15.30 4.50 17.59
CA LEU A 95 -16.39 5.43 17.27
C LEU A 95 -17.62 4.70 16.69
N GLY A 96 -17.41 3.59 15.98
CA GLY A 96 -18.46 2.80 15.34
C GLY A 96 -18.05 2.28 13.97
N GLY A 97 -18.98 1.60 13.29
CA GLY A 97 -18.85 1.25 11.87
C GLY A 97 -19.00 2.48 10.98
N VAL A 98 -18.58 2.36 9.72
CA VAL A 98 -18.81 3.39 8.69
C VAL A 98 -20.14 3.11 7.98
N THR A 99 -20.91 4.15 7.70
CA THR A 99 -22.19 4.08 6.99
C THR A 99 -22.23 5.07 5.82
N ILE A 100 -23.19 4.89 4.91
CA ILE A 100 -23.51 5.84 3.85
C ILE A 100 -24.55 6.83 4.38
N THR A 101 -24.21 8.13 4.36
CA THR A 101 -25.10 9.24 4.71
C THR A 101 -25.56 9.97 3.45
N SER A 102 -26.44 10.96 3.55
CA SER A 102 -26.84 11.79 2.40
C SER A 102 -25.69 12.65 1.83
N SER A 103 -24.64 12.88 2.62
CA SER A 103 -23.49 13.71 2.26
C SER A 103 -22.32 12.89 1.73
N GLY A 104 -22.20 11.60 2.05
CA GLY A 104 -21.07 10.75 1.69
C GLY A 104 -20.94 9.57 2.64
N LEU A 105 -19.74 9.34 3.19
CA LEU A 105 -19.55 8.41 4.30
C LEU A 105 -19.62 9.13 5.65
N GLY A 106 -20.12 8.41 6.65
CA GLY A 106 -20.19 8.87 8.04
C GLY A 106 -19.99 7.72 9.03
N ILE A 107 -20.13 8.03 10.32
CA ILE A 107 -20.09 7.03 11.40
C ILE A 107 -21.51 6.54 11.67
N ALA A 108 -21.68 5.22 11.69
CA ALA A 108 -22.96 4.57 11.97
C ALA A 108 -23.42 4.91 13.39
N THR A 109 -24.64 5.41 13.50
CA THR A 109 -25.39 5.44 14.74
C THR A 109 -26.06 4.08 14.97
N SER A 110 -26.65 3.83 16.14
CA SER A 110 -27.24 2.53 16.50
C SER A 110 -28.37 2.05 15.56
N ALA A 111 -28.88 2.90 14.66
CA ALA A 111 -29.92 2.57 13.70
C ALA A 111 -29.39 2.36 12.26
N ASP A 112 -28.12 2.63 12.00
CA ASP A 112 -27.57 2.62 10.64
C ASP A 112 -27.06 1.23 10.24
N THR A 113 -27.12 0.92 8.94
CA THR A 113 -26.52 -0.28 8.37
C THR A 113 -25.07 0.01 7.99
N GLU A 114 -24.13 -0.76 8.55
CA GLU A 114 -22.70 -0.61 8.21
C GLU A 114 -22.44 -0.91 6.73
N VAL A 115 -21.53 -0.13 6.13
CA VAL A 115 -21.16 -0.26 4.73
C VAL A 115 -20.14 -1.40 4.55
N SER A 116 -20.35 -2.19 3.50
CA SER A 116 -19.35 -3.14 3.02
C SER A 116 -18.56 -2.50 1.90
N LEU A 117 -17.23 -2.54 1.99
CA LEU A 117 -16.34 -2.04 0.94
C LEU A 117 -15.68 -3.20 0.20
N GLY A 118 -15.62 -3.09 -1.11
CA GLY A 118 -14.86 -3.99 -1.98
C GLY A 118 -13.45 -3.46 -2.20
N THR A 119 -12.45 -4.32 -2.04
CA THR A 119 -11.06 -4.03 -2.42
C THR A 119 -10.39 -5.27 -2.97
N VAL A 120 -9.33 -5.07 -3.75
CA VAL A 120 -8.50 -6.17 -4.25
C VAL A 120 -7.30 -6.30 -3.32
N ARG A 121 -7.07 -7.49 -2.75
CA ARG A 121 -5.93 -7.76 -1.88
C ARG A 121 -4.91 -8.62 -2.63
N THR A 122 -3.63 -8.23 -2.64
CA THR A 122 -2.57 -9.16 -3.05
C THR A 122 -2.24 -10.13 -1.90
N SER A 123 -1.82 -11.35 -2.20
CA SER A 123 -1.37 -12.32 -1.18
C SER A 123 -0.11 -11.89 -0.39
N LYS A 124 0.40 -10.67 -0.60
CA LYS A 124 1.54 -10.12 0.14
C LYS A 124 1.11 -9.61 1.51
N THR A 125 1.93 -9.89 2.50
CA THR A 125 1.90 -9.21 3.79
C THR A 125 2.59 -7.85 3.66
N GLY A 126 1.96 -6.76 4.10
CA GLY A 126 2.56 -5.43 4.07
C GLY A 126 1.52 -4.33 3.89
N SER A 127 1.97 -3.17 3.40
CA SER A 127 1.10 -2.07 3.01
C SER A 127 0.96 -2.01 1.48
N GLU A 128 -0.26 -1.71 1.02
CA GLU A 128 -0.57 -1.40 -0.37
C GLU A 128 -1.06 0.05 -0.44
N THR A 129 -0.49 0.84 -1.34
CA THR A 129 -0.83 2.27 -1.51
C THR A 129 -1.59 2.53 -2.80
N GLU A 130 -2.25 3.69 -2.88
CA GLU A 130 -2.93 4.20 -4.07
C GLU A 130 -3.93 3.20 -4.68
N ARG A 131 -4.76 2.62 -3.82
CA ARG A 131 -5.73 1.59 -4.17
C ARG A 131 -7.08 2.21 -4.46
N ARG A 132 -7.75 1.67 -5.49
CA ARG A 132 -9.17 1.87 -5.69
C ARG A 132 -9.96 0.99 -4.72
N ILE A 133 -10.90 1.61 -4.01
CA ILE A 133 -11.89 0.93 -3.20
C ILE A 133 -13.25 1.11 -3.87
N THR A 134 -14.07 0.06 -3.91
CA THR A 134 -15.44 0.15 -4.39
C THR A 134 -16.44 0.12 -3.24
N ILE A 135 -17.52 0.89 -3.35
CA ILE A 135 -18.61 0.94 -2.37
C ILE A 135 -19.82 0.25 -2.97
N ASP A 136 -20.34 -0.76 -2.27
CA ASP A 136 -21.62 -1.35 -2.62
C ASP A 136 -22.78 -0.48 -2.11
N GLY A 137 -23.88 -0.42 -2.85
CA GLY A 137 -25.09 0.32 -2.44
C GLY A 137 -25.18 1.77 -2.92
N LEU A 138 -24.23 2.25 -3.73
CA LEU A 138 -24.29 3.57 -4.39
C LEU A 138 -24.36 3.44 -5.93
N PRO A 139 -25.56 3.27 -6.52
CA PRO A 139 -25.72 3.16 -7.97
C PRO A 139 -25.13 4.37 -8.72
N GLY A 140 -24.19 4.11 -9.62
CA GLY A 140 -23.52 5.14 -10.43
C GLY A 140 -22.34 5.84 -9.76
N TYR A 141 -22.07 5.59 -8.46
CA TYR A 141 -20.99 6.21 -7.68
C TYR A 141 -20.17 5.15 -6.94
N SER A 142 -19.73 4.12 -7.66
CA SER A 142 -19.13 2.93 -7.08
C SER A 142 -17.71 3.13 -6.55
N ASN A 143 -16.98 4.17 -6.96
CA ASN A 143 -15.60 4.35 -6.53
C ASN A 143 -15.56 5.18 -5.25
N LEU A 144 -15.05 4.61 -4.16
CA LEU A 144 -14.78 5.38 -2.96
C LEU A 144 -13.64 6.34 -3.24
N GLY A 145 -13.86 7.61 -2.96
CA GLY A 145 -12.85 8.63 -3.12
C GLY A 145 -13.06 9.77 -2.17
N VAL A 146 -12.35 10.84 -2.47
CA VAL A 146 -12.47 12.11 -1.77
C VAL A 146 -12.72 13.22 -2.77
N VAL A 147 -13.62 14.13 -2.43
CA VAL A 147 -13.97 15.29 -3.25
C VAL A 147 -13.81 16.55 -2.44
N GLN A 148 -13.53 17.66 -3.10
CA GLN A 148 -13.56 19.00 -2.52
C GLN A 148 -14.79 19.20 -1.61
N PHE A 149 -14.60 19.68 -0.38
CA PHE A 149 -15.69 19.72 0.63
C PHE A 149 -16.86 20.64 0.23
N SER A 150 -16.55 21.72 -0.48
CA SER A 150 -17.50 22.66 -1.09
C SER A 150 -16.90 23.32 -2.33
N SER A 151 -17.72 23.84 -3.25
CA SER A 151 -17.23 24.54 -4.46
C SER A 151 -16.37 25.78 -4.17
N THR A 152 -16.44 26.31 -2.96
CA THR A 152 -15.67 27.48 -2.50
C THR A 152 -14.41 27.11 -1.71
N SER A 153 -14.29 25.87 -1.25
CA SER A 153 -13.04 25.39 -0.63
C SER A 153 -11.93 25.33 -1.68
N GLY A 154 -10.69 25.68 -1.36
CA GLY A 154 -9.58 25.44 -2.29
C GLY A 154 -9.30 23.93 -2.46
N LEU A 155 -8.57 23.57 -3.51
CA LEU A 155 -8.16 22.17 -3.77
C LEU A 155 -6.81 21.81 -3.13
N THR A 156 -6.05 22.81 -2.69
CA THR A 156 -4.74 22.61 -2.09
C THR A 156 -4.90 22.35 -0.60
N LEU A 157 -4.49 21.18 -0.13
CA LEU A 157 -4.31 20.89 1.29
C LEU A 157 -2.89 21.28 1.73
N GLY A 158 -2.73 21.58 3.01
CA GLY A 158 -1.45 21.91 3.61
C GLY A 158 -1.60 22.62 4.95
N ALA A 159 -0.49 22.79 5.66
CA ALA A 159 -0.47 23.50 6.93
C ALA A 159 -0.99 24.95 6.76
N GLY A 160 -1.84 25.39 7.68
CA GLY A 160 -2.47 26.71 7.69
C GLY A 160 -3.62 26.89 6.69
N LEU A 161 -3.95 25.87 5.87
CA LEU A 161 -5.06 25.93 4.92
C LEU A 161 -6.29 25.26 5.51
N SER A 162 -7.43 25.97 5.53
CA SER A 162 -8.71 25.44 6.00
C SER A 162 -9.42 24.55 4.99
N ASN A 163 -8.79 24.22 3.86
CA ASN A 163 -9.42 23.41 2.83
C ASN A 163 -9.68 22.00 3.35
N GLY A 164 -10.77 21.40 2.90
CA GLY A 164 -11.13 20.04 3.28
C GLY A 164 -11.68 19.27 2.11
N LEU A 165 -11.79 17.98 2.33
CA LEU A 165 -12.33 17.01 1.41
C LEU A 165 -13.43 16.22 2.10
N ARG A 166 -14.45 15.86 1.35
CA ARG A 166 -15.49 14.93 1.79
C ARG A 166 -15.18 13.54 1.27
N ILE A 167 -15.36 12.53 2.11
CA ILE A 167 -15.21 11.13 1.73
C ILE A 167 -16.56 10.65 1.19
N THR A 168 -16.62 10.24 -0.09
CA THR A 168 -17.88 9.89 -0.76
C THR A 168 -17.65 8.98 -1.98
N GLY A 169 -18.74 8.49 -2.57
CA GLY A 169 -18.70 7.78 -3.85
C GLY A 169 -18.51 8.74 -5.03
N ILE A 170 -17.66 8.36 -5.98
CA ILE A 170 -17.36 9.08 -7.22
C ILE A 170 -17.75 8.20 -8.41
N ALA A 171 -18.29 8.83 -9.46
CA ALA A 171 -18.68 8.11 -10.67
C ALA A 171 -17.47 7.58 -11.46
N ASN A 172 -17.69 6.55 -12.28
CA ASN A 172 -16.66 6.06 -13.19
C ASN A 172 -16.28 7.13 -14.24
N PRO A 173 -15.00 7.22 -14.65
CA PRO A 173 -13.90 6.29 -14.33
C PRO A 173 -13.10 6.59 -13.05
N GLY A 174 -13.38 7.68 -12.32
CA GLY A 174 -12.52 8.16 -11.23
C GLY A 174 -11.16 8.70 -11.70
N THR A 175 -10.19 8.78 -10.80
CA THR A 175 -8.78 9.11 -11.10
C THR A 175 -7.88 7.89 -10.90
N GLY A 176 -6.75 7.85 -11.61
CA GLY A 176 -5.70 6.85 -11.41
C GLY A 176 -4.78 7.15 -10.22
N SER A 177 -3.96 6.16 -9.87
CA SER A 177 -2.93 6.25 -8.83
C SER A 177 -1.93 7.39 -9.14
N GLY A 178 -1.71 8.27 -8.15
CA GLY A 178 -0.80 9.41 -8.23
C GLY A 178 -1.27 10.56 -9.14
N GLU A 179 -2.48 10.50 -9.71
CA GLU A 179 -3.02 11.58 -10.54
C GLU A 179 -3.51 12.76 -9.69
N THR A 180 -3.57 13.95 -10.30
CA THR A 180 -4.16 15.13 -9.66
C THR A 180 -5.70 15.09 -9.72
N PRO A 181 -6.40 15.85 -8.85
CA PRO A 181 -7.86 15.90 -8.80
C PRO A 181 -8.51 16.28 -10.12
N THR A 182 -9.62 15.61 -10.44
CA THR A 182 -10.42 15.93 -11.64
C THR A 182 -11.86 16.26 -11.28
N TYR A 183 -12.47 17.20 -12.01
CA TYR A 183 -13.87 17.59 -11.80
C TYR A 183 -14.82 16.51 -12.32
N GLY A 184 -15.70 16.03 -11.45
CA GLY A 184 -16.65 14.96 -11.78
C GLY A 184 -17.92 15.00 -10.94
N THR A 185 -18.79 14.04 -11.19
CA THR A 185 -19.99 13.82 -10.37
C THR A 185 -19.65 12.96 -9.17
N SER A 186 -20.23 13.30 -8.03
CA SER A 186 -20.03 12.60 -6.77
C SER A 186 -21.35 12.44 -6.04
N TYR A 187 -21.45 11.37 -5.26
CA TYR A 187 -22.61 11.10 -4.45
C TYR A 187 -22.82 12.20 -3.39
N GLY A 188 -24.09 12.55 -3.15
CA GLY A 188 -24.47 13.60 -2.20
C GLY A 188 -24.19 15.04 -2.67
N ASN A 189 -23.65 15.25 -3.87
CA ASN A 189 -23.46 16.57 -4.45
C ASN A 189 -24.52 16.87 -5.52
N THR A 190 -25.39 17.83 -5.25
CA THR A 190 -26.40 18.33 -6.20
C THR A 190 -25.97 19.64 -6.89
N GLY A 191 -24.81 20.19 -6.51
CA GLY A 191 -24.28 21.44 -7.04
C GLY A 191 -23.36 21.26 -8.25
N PRO A 192 -22.51 22.26 -8.54
CA PRO A 192 -21.47 22.14 -9.56
C PRO A 192 -20.58 20.91 -9.32
N ALA A 193 -20.02 20.37 -10.39
CA ALA A 193 -19.01 19.32 -10.28
C ALA A 193 -17.88 19.76 -9.36
N LEU A 194 -17.45 18.86 -8.49
CA LEU A 194 -16.37 19.06 -7.54
C LEU A 194 -15.16 18.27 -8.01
N ALA A 195 -13.96 18.78 -7.72
CA ALA A 195 -12.76 18.00 -8.02
C ALA A 195 -12.57 16.90 -6.98
N GLY A 196 -12.19 15.72 -7.43
CA GLY A 196 -11.95 14.59 -6.54
C GLY A 196 -10.98 13.57 -7.12
N GLU A 197 -10.66 12.59 -6.27
CA GLU A 197 -9.73 11.49 -6.54
C GLU A 197 -10.26 10.17 -5.95
N THR A 198 -9.98 9.04 -6.61
CA THR A 198 -10.45 7.71 -6.18
C THR A 198 -9.34 6.76 -5.75
N ASP A 199 -8.15 6.84 -6.34
CA ASP A 199 -7.06 5.88 -6.12
C ASP A 199 -6.07 6.41 -5.07
N VAL A 200 -6.62 6.87 -3.94
CA VAL A 200 -5.92 7.62 -2.88
C VAL A 200 -5.75 6.84 -1.58
N TRP A 201 -6.24 5.60 -1.55
CA TRP A 201 -6.33 4.80 -0.34
C TRP A 201 -5.10 3.94 -0.15
N SER A 202 -4.63 3.84 1.09
CA SER A 202 -3.55 2.93 1.47
C SER A 202 -4.00 2.01 2.58
N PHE A 203 -3.83 0.70 2.37
CA PHE A 203 -4.11 -0.34 3.35
C PHE A 203 -2.82 -0.76 4.03
N ASP A 204 -2.83 -0.86 5.35
CA ASP A 204 -1.80 -1.57 6.10
C ASP A 204 -2.41 -2.86 6.66
N TYR A 205 -2.10 -3.99 6.03
CA TYR A 205 -2.61 -5.30 6.45
C TYR A 205 -1.96 -5.82 7.73
N THR A 206 -0.90 -5.17 8.23
CA THR A 206 -0.27 -5.51 9.50
C THR A 206 -1.02 -4.90 10.67
N THR A 207 -1.40 -3.63 10.52
CA THR A 207 -2.10 -2.88 11.58
C THR A 207 -3.62 -2.87 11.41
N GLY A 208 -4.13 -3.25 10.23
CA GLY A 208 -5.56 -3.23 9.92
C GLY A 208 -6.09 -1.81 9.72
N THR A 209 -5.25 -0.85 9.33
CA THR A 209 -5.65 0.55 9.15
C THR A 209 -5.79 0.93 7.67
N ILE A 210 -6.73 1.82 7.38
CA ILE A 210 -6.87 2.50 6.09
C ILE A 210 -6.42 3.96 6.27
N SER A 211 -5.57 4.42 5.37
CA SER A 211 -5.12 5.80 5.29
C SER A 211 -5.43 6.39 3.92
N LEU A 212 -5.40 7.72 3.84
CA LEU A 212 -5.73 8.51 2.67
C LEU A 212 -4.56 9.44 2.36
N GLN A 213 -4.20 9.57 1.09
CA GLN A 213 -3.23 10.55 0.60
C GLN A 213 -3.84 11.36 -0.54
N TRP A 214 -4.01 12.66 -0.34
CA TRP A 214 -4.45 13.59 -1.39
C TRP A 214 -3.26 14.07 -2.22
N VAL A 215 -3.47 14.30 -3.52
CA VAL A 215 -2.51 14.95 -4.41
C VAL A 215 -3.02 16.35 -4.71
N ASN A 216 -2.27 17.38 -4.35
CA ASN A 216 -2.63 18.75 -4.69
C ASN A 216 -2.57 18.96 -6.22
N PRO A 217 -3.28 19.97 -6.77
CA PRO A 217 -3.21 20.28 -8.21
C PRO A 217 -1.81 20.59 -8.75
N ASP A 218 -0.86 20.96 -7.89
CA ASP A 218 0.55 21.19 -8.23
C ASP A 218 1.41 19.90 -8.17
N GLY A 219 0.80 18.76 -7.86
CA GLY A 219 1.45 17.46 -7.70
C GLY A 219 2.07 17.22 -6.32
N SER A 220 1.96 18.16 -5.38
CA SER A 220 2.46 17.96 -4.02
C SER A 220 1.55 17.03 -3.20
N THR A 221 2.14 16.27 -2.27
CA THR A 221 1.41 15.31 -1.42
C THR A 221 1.53 15.72 0.05
N PRO A 222 0.72 16.70 0.52
CA PRO A 222 0.76 17.16 1.90
C PRO A 222 0.29 16.07 2.87
N ALA A 223 0.60 16.22 4.15
CA ALA A 223 -0.04 15.40 5.18
C ALA A 223 -1.56 15.53 5.07
N THR A 224 -2.26 14.40 5.06
CA THR A 224 -3.72 14.34 4.95
C THR A 224 -4.25 13.58 6.15
N TYR A 225 -5.19 14.18 6.88
CA TYR A 225 -5.81 13.61 8.07
C TYR A 225 -7.27 13.31 7.77
N ILE A 226 -7.69 12.07 8.03
CA ILE A 226 -9.11 11.75 8.10
C ILE A 226 -9.63 12.32 9.42
N ILE A 227 -10.72 13.07 9.35
CA ILE A 227 -11.35 13.74 10.49
C ILE A 227 -12.83 13.41 10.57
N THR A 228 -13.39 13.54 11.77
CA THR A 228 -14.83 13.38 12.00
C THR A 228 -15.30 14.34 13.08
N ASN A 229 -16.58 14.73 12.99
CA ASN A 229 -17.32 15.42 14.05
C ASN A 229 -18.18 14.45 14.89
N GLY A 230 -18.00 13.13 14.70
CA GLY A 230 -18.81 12.07 15.31
C GLY A 230 -19.97 11.57 14.45
N VAL A 231 -20.27 12.25 13.34
CA VAL A 231 -21.34 11.86 12.39
C VAL A 231 -20.79 11.78 10.98
N ASP A 232 -20.19 12.86 10.47
CA ASP A 232 -19.64 12.92 9.12
C ASP A 232 -18.16 12.55 9.10
N LEU A 233 -17.70 12.00 7.96
CA LEU A 233 -16.29 11.79 7.67
C LEU A 233 -15.79 12.79 6.62
N ALA A 234 -14.64 13.38 6.89
CA ALA A 234 -13.96 14.31 6.01
C ALA A 234 -12.44 14.08 6.06
N ALA A 235 -11.70 14.84 5.26
CA ALA A 235 -10.25 14.91 5.36
C ALA A 235 -9.74 16.34 5.20
N THR A 236 -8.58 16.65 5.78
CA THR A 236 -7.94 17.97 5.67
C THR A 236 -6.42 17.86 5.84
N GLY A 237 -5.69 18.90 5.43
CA GLY A 237 -4.26 19.04 5.69
C GLY A 237 -3.93 19.68 7.04
N ASP A 238 -4.89 20.38 7.66
CA ASP A 238 -4.71 21.08 8.93
C ASP A 238 -6.04 21.14 9.70
N ILE A 239 -6.14 20.36 10.78
CA ILE A 239 -7.38 20.20 11.56
C ILE A 239 -7.75 21.50 12.29
N ASP A 240 -6.77 22.25 12.77
CA ASP A 240 -7.01 23.49 13.50
C ASP A 240 -7.50 24.59 12.56
N ALA A 241 -6.85 24.73 11.39
CA ALA A 241 -7.29 25.67 10.37
C ALA A 241 -8.69 25.31 9.82
N PHE A 242 -8.98 24.01 9.66
CA PHE A 242 -10.30 23.54 9.26
C PHE A 242 -11.37 23.87 10.31
N ASN A 243 -11.13 23.56 11.58
CA ASN A 243 -12.04 23.88 12.69
C ASN A 243 -12.29 25.39 12.83
N ALA A 244 -11.29 26.24 12.53
CA ALA A 244 -11.44 27.70 12.58
C ALA A 244 -12.48 28.24 11.59
N VAL A 245 -12.70 27.56 10.46
CA VAL A 245 -13.65 27.98 9.41
C VAL A 245 -14.97 27.22 9.49
N PHE A 246 -14.93 25.91 9.74
CA PHE A 246 -16.10 25.03 9.71
C PHE A 246 -16.71 24.76 11.09
N GLY A 247 -16.18 25.40 12.14
CA GLY A 247 -16.61 25.24 13.52
C GLY A 247 -15.83 24.15 14.26
N PRO A 248 -15.76 24.23 15.59
CA PRO A 248 -15.03 23.25 16.39
C PRO A 248 -15.73 21.89 16.41
N GLY A 249 -14.99 20.86 16.82
CA GLY A 249 -15.52 19.52 17.03
C GLY A 249 -15.05 18.49 16.01
N TRP A 250 -14.32 18.90 14.97
CA TRP A 250 -13.61 17.95 14.12
C TRP A 250 -12.31 17.51 14.80
N PHE A 251 -12.09 16.21 14.83
CA PHE A 251 -10.88 15.60 15.38
C PHE A 251 -10.39 14.47 14.49
N ALA A 252 -9.10 14.12 14.63
CA ALA A 252 -8.48 13.08 13.83
C ALA A 252 -9.08 11.70 14.12
N THR A 253 -9.37 10.95 13.06
CA THR A 253 -9.85 9.57 13.15
C THR A 253 -8.98 8.63 12.32
N THR A 254 -8.90 7.38 12.76
CA THR A 254 -8.25 6.30 12.03
C THR A 254 -9.32 5.33 11.57
N LEU A 255 -9.37 5.06 10.27
CA LEU A 255 -10.20 4.00 9.72
C LEU A 255 -9.50 2.66 9.91
N THR A 256 -10.25 1.66 10.35
CA THR A 256 -9.79 0.29 10.55
C THR A 256 -10.66 -0.66 9.77
N PHE A 257 -10.09 -1.76 9.28
CA PHE A 257 -10.86 -2.76 8.55
C PHE A 257 -10.74 -4.15 9.16
N THR A 258 -11.83 -4.91 9.03
CA THR A 258 -11.87 -6.33 9.32
C THR A 258 -12.23 -7.05 8.03
N ALA A 259 -11.41 -8.02 7.62
CA ALA A 259 -11.74 -8.86 6.47
C ALA A 259 -12.95 -9.74 6.82
N ASN A 260 -13.95 -9.77 5.94
CA ASN A 260 -15.03 -10.75 6.07
C ASN A 260 -14.43 -12.15 5.80
N ALA A 261 -14.71 -13.07 6.72
CA ALA A 261 -14.22 -14.46 6.65
C ALA A 261 -14.87 -15.24 5.51
#